data_AF-A0A645AT64-F1
#
_entry.id   AF-A0A645AT64-F1
#
_cell.length_a   1.000
_cell.length_b   1.000
_cell.length_c   1.000
_cell.angle_alpha   90.00
_cell.angle_beta   90.00
_cell.angle_gamma   90.00
#
_symmetry.space_group_name_H-M   'P 1'
#
loop_
_entity.id
_entity.type
_entity.pdbx_description
1 polymer ?
#
loop_
_entity_poly.entity_id
_entity_poly.type
_entity_poly.pdbx_seq_one_letter_code
_entity_poly.pdbx_strand_id
1 'polypeptide(L)'
;MNTYEWYKQRVRPVSDAHDVTDFLAAMALAQKFGEEIPTGVLYKVEKPVFHDHHGVLQDHVPLIRKKTDAKKLQQLIQSFV
;
A
#
# COMPACT_ATOMS: atom_id res chain seq x y z
N MET A 1 5.13 20.54 -21.64
CA MET A 1 6.14 21.28 -20.85
C MET A 1 5.58 21.43 -19.44
N ASN A 2 6.36 21.04 -18.41
CA ASN A 2 5.87 20.87 -17.03
C ASN A 2 6.48 21.97 -16.13
N THR A 3 5.94 23.20 -16.19
CA THR A 3 6.41 24.36 -15.41
C THR A 3 5.49 24.67 -14.23
N TYR A 4 5.96 25.48 -13.27
CA TYR A 4 5.16 25.92 -12.12
C TYR A 4 3.82 26.55 -12.54
N GLU A 5 3.85 27.51 -13.47
CA GLU A 5 2.64 28.21 -13.93
C GLU A 5 1.65 27.24 -14.58
N TRP A 6 2.15 26.25 -15.34
CA TRP A 6 1.32 25.22 -15.96
C TRP A 6 0.54 24.40 -14.93
N TYR A 7 1.22 23.94 -13.86
CA TYR A 7 0.57 23.20 -12.77
C TYR A 7 -0.36 24.06 -11.92
N LYS A 8 0.05 25.29 -11.57
CA LYS A 8 -0.74 26.22 -10.75
C LYS A 8 -2.14 26.44 -11.34
N GLN A 9 -2.23 26.54 -12.66
CA GLN A 9 -3.50 26.74 -13.36
C GLN A 9 -4.41 25.51 -13.36
N ARG A 10 -3.85 24.30 -13.22
CA ARG A 10 -4.54 23.02 -13.50
C ARG A 10 -4.80 22.16 -12.27
N VAL A 11 -4.00 22.31 -11.22
CA VAL A 11 -4.18 21.53 -9.98
C VAL A 11 -5.44 22.02 -9.25
N ARG A 12 -6.33 21.09 -8.91
CA ARG A 12 -7.57 21.36 -8.16
C ARG A 12 -7.76 20.33 -7.06
N PRO A 13 -8.16 20.74 -5.84
CA PRO A 13 -8.45 19.79 -4.77
C PRO A 13 -9.64 18.92 -5.16
N VAL A 14 -9.58 17.64 -4.83
CA VAL A 14 -10.74 16.74 -4.91
C VAL A 14 -11.84 17.25 -3.99
N SER A 15 -13.10 17.15 -4.42
CA SER A 15 -14.26 17.58 -3.62
C SER A 15 -14.36 16.82 -2.30
N ASP A 16 -14.79 17.50 -1.24
CA ASP A 16 -15.09 16.87 0.06
C ASP A 16 -16.23 15.84 -0.01
N ALA A 17 -17.03 15.85 -1.08
CA ALA A 17 -18.06 14.85 -1.34
C ALA A 17 -17.51 13.55 -1.96
N HIS A 18 -16.22 13.48 -2.29
CA HIS A 18 -15.59 12.30 -2.87
C HIS A 18 -15.50 11.17 -1.84
N ASP A 19 -16.08 10.01 -2.18
CA ASP A 19 -15.93 8.80 -1.38
C ASP A 19 -14.57 8.16 -1.66
N VAL A 20 -13.66 8.27 -0.69
CA VAL A 20 -12.30 7.70 -0.77
C VAL A 20 -12.27 6.17 -0.69
N THR A 21 -13.39 5.51 -0.41
CA THR A 21 -13.48 4.04 -0.37
C THR A 21 -13.94 3.43 -1.69
N ASP A 22 -14.46 4.24 -2.62
CA ASP A 22 -14.82 3.80 -3.98
C ASP A 22 -13.58 3.77 -4.89
N PHE A 23 -13.15 2.56 -5.22
CA PHE A 23 -12.00 2.34 -6.08
C PHE A 23 -12.20 2.83 -7.52
N LEU A 24 -13.41 2.68 -8.08
CA LEU A 24 -13.69 3.08 -9.46
C LEU A 24 -13.73 4.61 -9.57
N ALA A 25 -14.34 5.28 -8.60
CA ALA A 25 -14.34 6.74 -8.53
C ALA A 25 -12.92 7.29 -8.37
N ALA A 26 -12.09 6.68 -7.50
CA ALA A 26 -10.69 7.05 -7.34
C ALA A 26 -9.89 6.88 -8.64
N MET A 27 -10.11 5.78 -9.37
CA MET A 27 -9.45 5.53 -10.66
C MET A 27 -9.87 6.54 -11.73
N ALA A 28 -11.16 6.91 -11.78
CA ALA A 28 -11.64 7.93 -12.71
C ALA A 28 -10.99 9.30 -12.44
N LEU A 29 -10.78 9.67 -11.17
CA LEU A 29 -10.03 10.88 -10.81
C LEU A 29 -8.55 10.79 -11.20
N ALA A 30 -7.90 9.65 -10.95
CA ALA A 30 -6.48 9.44 -11.27
C ALA A 30 -6.17 9.52 -12.77
N GLN A 31 -7.16 9.19 -13.62
CA GLN A 31 -7.03 9.30 -15.07
C GLN A 31 -7.17 10.72 -15.61
N LYS A 32 -7.63 11.68 -14.81
CA LYS A 32 -7.73 13.09 -15.23
C LYS A 32 -6.35 13.73 -15.26
N PHE A 33 -5.92 14.12 -16.46
CA PHE A 33 -4.68 14.85 -16.67
C PHE A 33 -4.78 15.76 -17.89
N GLY A 34 -4.19 16.96 -17.82
CA GLY A 34 -4.13 17.91 -18.94
C GLY A 34 -4.86 19.22 -18.67
N GLU A 35 -6.18 19.20 -18.56
CA GLU A 35 -6.99 20.39 -18.23
C GLU A 35 -7.12 20.62 -16.73
N GLU A 36 -7.38 19.54 -15.99
CA GLU A 36 -7.49 19.52 -14.55
C GLU A 36 -6.68 18.36 -13.99
N ILE A 37 -5.96 18.62 -12.90
CA ILE A 37 -5.14 17.64 -12.19
C ILE A 37 -5.67 17.56 -10.75
N PRO A 38 -6.42 16.51 -10.41
CA PRO A 38 -6.94 16.34 -9.06
C PRO A 38 -5.81 16.17 -8.04
N THR A 39 -5.94 16.81 -6.88
CA THR A 39 -5.02 16.66 -5.74
C THR A 39 -5.75 16.40 -4.43
N GLY A 40 -5.14 15.63 -3.53
CA GLY A 40 -5.73 15.19 -2.27
C GLY A 40 -5.75 13.67 -2.13
N VAL A 41 -6.66 13.15 -1.30
CA VAL A 41 -6.84 11.71 -1.09
C VAL A 41 -7.81 11.17 -2.13
N LEU A 42 -7.32 10.36 -3.06
CA LEU A 42 -8.16 9.72 -4.07
C LEU A 42 -8.75 8.41 -3.55
N TYR A 43 -7.95 7.61 -2.83
CA TYR A 43 -8.37 6.31 -2.31
C TYR A 43 -7.74 6.03 -0.95
N LYS A 44 -8.53 5.53 0.00
CA LYS A 44 -8.07 5.12 1.32
C LYS A 44 -8.99 4.02 1.86
N VAL A 45 -8.41 2.86 2.11
CA VAL A 45 -9.09 1.72 2.75
C VAL A 45 -8.14 1.02 3.71
N GLU A 46 -8.69 0.40 4.75
CA GLU A 46 -7.94 -0.48 5.62
C GLU A 46 -7.91 -1.89 5.00
N LYS A 47 -6.71 -2.42 4.81
CA LYS A 47 -6.45 -3.78 4.30
C LYS A 47 -5.30 -4.40 5.09
N PRO A 48 -5.25 -5.73 5.23
CA PRO A 48 -4.13 -6.39 5.89
C PRO A 48 -2.82 -6.02 5.21
N VAL A 49 -1.81 -5.66 5.99
CA VAL A 49 -0.48 -5.34 5.48
C VAL A 49 0.28 -6.63 5.16
N PHE A 50 1.41 -6.52 4.46
CA PHE A 50 2.20 -7.68 4.05
C PHE A 50 2.48 -8.69 5.17
N HIS A 51 2.78 -8.21 6.39
CA HIS A 51 3.08 -9.05 7.55
C HIS A 51 1.88 -9.90 7.99
N ASP A 52 0.65 -9.39 7.83
CA ASP A 52 -0.57 -10.08 8.23
C ASP A 52 -0.85 -11.29 7.33
N HIS A 53 -0.41 -11.23 6.06
CA HIS A 53 -0.58 -12.32 5.08
C HIS A 53 0.36 -13.51 5.31
N HIS A 54 1.46 -13.32 6.05
CA HIS A 54 2.46 -14.36 6.27
C HIS A 54 2.46 -14.82 7.72
N GLY A 55 2.04 -16.05 8.00
CA GLY A 55 2.02 -16.61 9.38
C GLY A 55 3.34 -16.47 10.15
N VAL A 56 4.48 -16.50 9.43
CA VAL A 56 5.80 -16.27 10.04
C VAL A 56 6.02 -14.82 10.46
N LEU A 57 5.38 -13.85 9.81
CA LEU A 57 5.58 -12.41 10.02
C LEU A 57 4.41 -11.73 10.76
N GLN A 58 3.32 -12.45 11.03
CA GLN A 58 2.08 -11.93 11.65
C GLN A 58 2.26 -11.28 13.02
N ASP A 59 3.31 -11.62 13.76
CA ASP A 59 3.62 -11.01 15.05
C ASP A 59 4.37 -9.67 14.93
N HIS A 60 4.65 -9.22 13.69
CA HIS A 60 5.38 -7.98 13.38
C HIS A 60 6.78 -7.91 14.03
N VAL A 61 7.36 -9.06 14.38
CA VAL A 61 8.71 -9.14 14.96
C VAL A 61 9.74 -9.35 13.84
N PRO A 62 10.80 -8.53 13.77
CA PRO A 62 11.89 -8.75 12.83
C PRO A 62 12.48 -10.16 12.93
N LEU A 63 12.71 -10.82 11.80
CA LEU A 63 13.17 -12.21 11.75
C LEU A 63 14.45 -12.46 12.55
N ILE A 64 15.39 -11.50 12.56
CA ILE A 64 16.64 -11.59 13.32
C ILE A 64 16.42 -11.71 14.84
N ARG A 65 15.26 -11.26 15.34
CA ARG A 65 14.87 -11.33 16.76
C ARG A 65 14.01 -12.55 17.07
N LYS A 66 13.58 -13.31 16.07
CA LYS A 66 12.79 -14.53 16.30
C LYS A 66 13.69 -15.63 16.83
N LYS A 67 13.21 -16.33 17.85
CA LYS A 67 13.88 -17.53 18.37
C LYS A 67 13.57 -18.71 17.48
N THR A 68 14.61 -19.34 16.94
CA THR A 68 14.50 -20.59 16.19
C THR A 68 14.47 -21.78 17.16
N ASP A 69 13.50 -22.66 16.99
CA ASP A 69 13.43 -23.92 17.75
C ASP A 69 14.46 -24.92 17.20
N ALA A 70 15.55 -25.11 17.95
CA ALA A 70 16.64 -25.99 17.56
C ALA A 70 16.21 -27.46 17.41
N LYS A 71 15.21 -27.92 18.18
CA LYS A 71 14.73 -29.30 18.08
C LYS A 71 14.00 -29.54 16.77
N LYS A 72 13.12 -28.60 16.38
CA LYS A 72 12.43 -28.66 15.08
C LYS A 72 13.41 -28.59 13.92
N LEU A 73 14.44 -27.76 14.02
CA LEU A 73 15.49 -27.67 13.00
C LEU A 73 16.23 -29.00 12.84
N GLN A 74 16.61 -29.65 13.95
CA GLN A 74 17.31 -30.93 13.91
C GLN A 74 16.44 -32.04 13.30
N GLN A 75 15.15 -32.09 13.66
CA GLN A 75 14.18 -33.03 13.07
C GLN A 75 14.04 -32.82 11.56
N LEU A 76 13.98 -31.57 11.11
CA LEU A 76 13.90 -31.23 9.69
C LEU A 76 15.15 -31.70 8.94
N ILE A 77 16.35 -31.45 9.48
CA ILE A 77 17.61 -31.91 8.87
C ILE A 77 17.62 -33.43 8.73
N GLN A 78 17.17 -34.16 9.75
CA GLN A 78 17.10 -35.62 9.73
C GLN A 78 16.12 -36.18 8.70
N SER A 79 15.08 -35.42 8.30
CA SER A 79 14.11 -35.88 7.30
C SER A 79 14.62 -35.92 5.85
N PHE A 80 15.80 -35.32 5.58
CA PHE A 80 16.43 -35.30 4.25
C PHE A 80 17.62 -36.27 4.12
N VAL A 81 17.92 -37.03 5.18
CA VAL A 81 18.99 -38.04 5.22
C VAL A 81 18.38 -39.43 5.12
#